data_AF-A0A966RIN4-F1
#
_entry.id   AF-A0A966RIN4-F1
#
_cell.length_a   1.000
_cell.length_b   1.000
_cell.length_c   1.000
_cell.angle_alpha   90.00
_cell.angle_beta   90.00
_cell.angle_gamma   90.00
#
_symmetry.space_group_name_H-M   'P 1'
#
loop_
_entity.id
_entity.type
_entity.pdbx_description
1 polymer ?
#
loop_
_entity_poly.entity_id
_entity_poly.type
_entity_poly.pdbx_seq_one_letter_code
_entity_poly.pdbx_strand_id
1 'polypeptide(L)'
;MGQQNLIRDRVAARVGYDQVDRYLPASKLKERLPTDAKIAELENAQFQDGRPINVMPTENHSVHLRVHLADARTMLEATAQGVARSDMALAYLTLNYQHSIVHLQAIASDPMRKVEIGQYNEMLNLMREAIVALQNQMRAQAENMRKAQEAGNVPGGVDAAAATKLQEHQVAMQMKMEEAKLEQQIKLAEHQQRMALKDAETASKIRNS
;
A
#
# COMPACT_ATOMS: atom_id res chain seq x y z
N MET A 1 18.30 -9.02 18.22
CA MET A 1 19.57 -9.70 18.52
C MET A 1 20.18 -9.26 19.86
N GLY A 2 20.56 -8.00 20.07
CA GLY A 2 21.29 -7.58 21.30
C GLY A 2 20.57 -7.80 22.64
N GLN A 3 19.26 -7.50 22.71
CA GLN A 3 18.48 -7.64 23.96
C GLN A 3 18.32 -9.11 24.41
N GLN A 4 18.20 -10.04 23.45
CA GLN A 4 18.07 -11.47 23.75
C GLN A 4 19.37 -12.06 24.28
N ASN A 5 20.51 -11.66 23.71
CA ASN A 5 21.83 -12.07 24.21
C ASN A 5 22.05 -11.52 25.62
N LEU A 6 21.68 -10.26 25.89
CA LEU A 6 21.78 -9.68 27.24
C LEU A 6 20.93 -10.44 28.27
N ILE A 7 19.71 -10.86 27.91
CA ILE A 7 18.84 -11.65 28.79
C ILE A 7 19.42 -13.05 29.00
N ARG A 8 19.94 -13.68 27.94
CA ARG A 8 20.61 -14.98 28.01
C ARG A 8 21.82 -14.92 28.93
N ASP A 9 22.67 -13.91 28.78
CA ASP A 9 23.87 -13.72 29.62
C ASP A 9 23.52 -13.41 31.08
N ARG A 10 22.46 -12.64 31.34
CA ARG A 10 21.99 -12.37 32.70
C ARG A 10 21.49 -13.63 33.40
N VAL A 11 20.79 -14.51 32.68
CA VAL A 11 20.32 -15.78 33.23
C VAL A 11 21.51 -16.75 33.37
N ALA A 12 22.40 -16.81 32.38
CA ALA A 12 23.63 -17.61 32.43
C ALA A 12 24.49 -17.27 33.65
N ALA A 13 24.64 -15.98 33.97
CA ALA A 13 25.35 -15.52 35.14
C ALA A 13 24.74 -16.00 36.47
N ARG A 14 23.47 -16.44 36.48
CA ARG A 14 22.77 -16.93 37.68
C ARG A 14 22.70 -18.45 37.76
N VAL A 15 22.55 -19.13 36.64
CA VAL A 15 22.27 -20.59 36.61
C VAL A 15 23.36 -21.42 35.94
N GLY A 16 24.38 -20.79 35.34
CA GLY A 16 25.38 -21.45 34.50
C GLY A 16 24.93 -21.58 33.04
N TYR A 17 25.86 -21.40 32.10
CA TYR A 17 25.59 -21.42 30.66
C TYR A 17 24.97 -22.75 30.17
N ASP A 18 25.26 -23.84 30.85
CA ASP A 18 24.74 -25.20 30.62
C ASP A 18 23.27 -25.38 31.08
N GLN A 19 22.81 -24.59 32.05
CA GLN A 19 21.44 -24.64 32.56
C GLN A 19 20.54 -23.54 31.98
N VAL A 20 21.08 -22.58 31.23
CA VAL A 20 20.33 -21.47 30.62
C VAL A 20 19.14 -21.99 29.83
N ASP A 21 19.34 -23.04 29.03
CA ASP A 21 18.31 -23.57 28.14
C ASP A 21 17.13 -24.21 28.90
N ARG A 22 17.27 -24.47 30.20
CA ARG A 22 16.16 -24.93 31.06
C ARG A 22 15.18 -23.80 31.41
N TYR A 23 15.66 -22.57 31.48
CA TYR A 23 14.89 -21.39 31.90
C TYR A 23 14.61 -20.41 30.75
N LEU A 24 15.50 -20.42 29.76
CA LEU A 24 15.40 -19.77 28.47
C LEU A 24 15.64 -20.85 27.42
N PRO A 25 14.66 -21.73 27.12
CA PRO A 25 14.77 -22.71 26.05
C PRO A 25 15.38 -22.03 24.84
N ALA A 26 16.44 -22.63 24.25
CA ALA A 26 17.04 -22.20 23.00
C ALA A 26 15.95 -22.21 21.95
N SER A 27 15.21 -21.12 21.91
CA SER A 27 13.92 -21.21 21.31
C SER A 27 14.18 -21.15 19.82
N LYS A 28 13.95 -22.29 19.18
CA LYS A 28 13.06 -22.34 18.03
C LYS A 28 11.69 -21.75 18.39
N LEU A 29 11.68 -20.52 18.93
CA LEU A 29 10.59 -19.59 18.70
C LEU A 29 10.68 -19.47 17.19
N LYS A 30 9.90 -20.28 16.47
CA LYS A 30 9.40 -19.87 15.15
C LYS A 30 9.13 -18.40 15.35
N GLU A 31 9.96 -17.57 14.71
CA GLU A 31 9.93 -16.13 14.84
C GLU A 31 8.46 -15.76 14.91
N ARG A 32 7.99 -15.42 16.12
CA ARG A 32 6.58 -15.08 16.27
C ARG A 32 6.46 -13.88 15.36
N LEU A 33 5.72 -14.03 14.26
CA LEU A 33 5.42 -12.90 13.38
C LEU A 33 5.05 -11.75 14.31
N PRO A 34 5.76 -10.60 14.21
CA PRO A 34 5.48 -9.48 15.08
C PRO A 34 3.96 -9.23 15.08
N THR A 35 3.36 -8.90 16.22
CA THR A 35 1.92 -8.60 16.27
C THR A 35 1.51 -7.60 15.18
N ASP A 36 2.38 -6.63 14.89
CA ASP A 36 2.26 -5.66 13.80
C ASP A 36 2.13 -6.31 12.41
N ALA A 37 2.81 -7.42 12.14
CA ALA A 37 2.66 -8.13 10.86
C ALA A 37 1.24 -8.68 10.71
N LYS A 38 0.65 -9.19 11.80
CA LYS A 38 -0.72 -9.69 11.76
C LYS A 38 -1.74 -8.56 11.65
N ILE A 39 -1.46 -7.42 12.28
CA ILE A 39 -2.30 -6.22 12.14
C ILE A 39 -2.28 -5.75 10.68
N ALA A 40 -1.11 -5.59 10.07
CA ALA A 40 -0.97 -5.22 8.67
C ALA A 40 -1.67 -6.19 7.70
N GLU A 41 -1.67 -7.50 7.98
CA GLU A 41 -2.46 -8.48 7.20
C GLU A 41 -3.98 -8.23 7.31
N LEU A 42 -4.47 -7.86 8.50
CA LEU A 42 -5.89 -7.52 8.70
C LEU A 42 -6.26 -6.20 8.02
N GLU A 43 -5.33 -5.24 8.00
CA GLU A 43 -5.49 -3.98 7.29
C GLU A 43 -5.59 -4.19 5.78
N ASN A 44 -4.79 -5.11 5.21
CA ASN A 44 -4.92 -5.51 3.81
C ASN A 44 -6.33 -6.03 3.47
N ALA A 45 -6.93 -6.84 4.36
CA ALA A 45 -8.30 -7.30 4.18
C ALA A 45 -9.31 -6.13 4.19
N GLN A 46 -9.09 -5.12 5.03
CA GLN A 46 -9.92 -3.91 5.02
C GLN A 46 -9.75 -3.09 3.74
N PHE A 47 -8.55 -3.04 3.14
CA PHE A 47 -8.36 -2.43 1.82
C PHE A 47 -9.12 -3.17 0.73
N GLN A 48 -9.21 -4.51 0.81
CA GLN A 48 -10.02 -5.31 -0.12
C GLN A 48 -11.51 -4.98 0.03
N ASP A 49 -11.96 -4.67 1.25
CA ASP A 49 -13.32 -4.19 1.53
C ASP A 49 -13.52 -2.69 1.18
N GLY A 50 -12.51 -2.03 0.60
CA GLY A 50 -12.57 -0.61 0.22
C GLY A 50 -12.53 0.36 1.39
N ARG A 51 -12.04 -0.07 2.57
CA ARG A 51 -12.01 0.74 3.78
C ARG A 51 -10.62 1.35 4.00
N PRO A 52 -10.49 2.68 4.08
CA PRO A 52 -9.22 3.31 4.44
C PRO A 52 -8.93 3.14 5.93
N ILE A 53 -7.63 3.04 6.25
CA ILE A 53 -7.13 2.93 7.64
C ILE A 53 -6.04 3.97 7.83
N ASN A 54 -6.06 4.61 9.00
CA ASN A 54 -5.05 5.58 9.38
C ASN A 54 -3.82 4.88 9.95
N VAL A 55 -2.64 5.30 9.52
CA VAL A 55 -1.35 4.86 10.10
C VAL A 55 -1.17 5.50 11.47
N MET A 56 -0.91 4.68 12.49
CA MET A 56 -0.66 5.15 13.84
C MET A 56 0.85 5.35 14.08
N PRO A 57 1.27 6.43 14.78
CA PRO A 57 2.70 6.69 15.04
C PRO A 57 3.43 5.61 15.85
N THR A 58 2.68 4.73 16.53
CA THR A 58 3.23 3.67 17.38
C THR A 58 3.44 2.33 16.65
N GLU A 59 3.01 2.24 15.39
CA GLU A 59 3.16 1.03 14.59
C GLU A 59 4.61 0.75 14.22
N ASN A 60 4.92 -0.52 13.98
CA ASN A 60 6.19 -0.89 13.36
C ASN A 60 6.13 -0.65 11.86
N HIS A 61 6.43 0.58 11.44
CA HIS A 61 6.29 1.00 10.05
C HIS A 61 7.09 0.18 9.04
N SER A 62 8.26 -0.35 9.42
CA SER A 62 9.04 -1.24 8.55
C SER A 62 8.34 -2.59 8.33
N VAL A 63 7.71 -3.14 9.37
CA VAL A 63 6.97 -4.40 9.28
C VAL A 63 5.70 -4.21 8.46
N HIS A 64 4.91 -3.17 8.74
CA HIS A 64 3.70 -2.84 7.98
C HIS A 64 4.01 -2.65 6.49
N LEU A 65 4.97 -1.77 6.17
CA LEU A 65 5.33 -1.50 4.78
C LEU A 65 5.71 -2.77 4.02
N ARG A 66 6.49 -3.66 4.63
CA ARG A 66 6.86 -4.94 4.00
C ARG A 66 5.64 -5.82 3.73
N VAL A 67 4.70 -5.90 4.68
CA VAL A 67 3.48 -6.72 4.55
C VAL A 67 2.54 -6.14 3.48
N HIS A 68 2.30 -4.83 3.48
CA HIS A 68 1.46 -4.18 2.47
C HIS A 68 2.02 -4.33 1.07
N LEU A 69 3.34 -4.14 0.89
CA LEU A 69 3.98 -4.27 -0.41
C LEU A 69 4.04 -5.72 -0.91
N ALA A 70 4.15 -6.70 -0.01
CA ALA A 70 4.05 -8.11 -0.38
C ALA A 70 2.65 -8.45 -0.92
N ASP A 71 1.59 -8.00 -0.23
CA ASP A 71 0.21 -8.23 -0.66
C ASP A 71 -0.15 -7.45 -1.95
N ALA A 72 0.36 -6.22 -2.07
CA ALA A 72 0.24 -5.43 -3.30
C ALA A 72 0.87 -6.13 -4.50
N ARG A 73 2.00 -6.83 -4.32
CA ARG A 73 2.61 -7.64 -5.40
C ARG A 73 1.68 -8.74 -5.86
N THR A 74 1.04 -9.46 -4.94
CA THR A 74 0.05 -10.49 -5.29
C THR A 74 -1.12 -9.90 -6.07
N MET A 75 -1.62 -8.70 -5.67
CA MET A 75 -2.68 -8.03 -6.43
C MET A 75 -2.22 -7.59 -7.82
N LEU A 76 -0.99 -7.08 -7.96
CA LEU A 76 -0.43 -6.70 -9.26
C LEU A 76 -0.30 -7.92 -10.19
N GLU A 77 0.17 -9.05 -9.68
CA GLU A 77 0.25 -10.31 -10.41
C GLU A 77 -1.14 -10.80 -10.85
N ALA A 78 -2.11 -10.78 -9.94
CA ALA A 78 -3.49 -11.15 -10.24
C ALA A 78 -4.13 -10.22 -11.29
N THR A 79 -3.80 -8.92 -11.24
CA THR A 79 -4.25 -7.93 -12.24
C THR A 79 -3.62 -8.21 -13.60
N ALA A 80 -2.31 -8.44 -13.64
CA ALA A 80 -1.58 -8.73 -14.88
C ALA A 80 -2.06 -10.03 -15.55
N GLN A 81 -2.49 -11.03 -14.77
CA GLN A 81 -3.06 -12.28 -15.26
C GLN A 81 -4.55 -12.18 -15.63
N GLY A 82 -5.20 -11.03 -15.40
CA GLY A 82 -6.63 -10.85 -15.62
C GLY A 82 -7.52 -11.62 -14.65
N VAL A 83 -6.96 -12.11 -13.53
CA VAL A 83 -7.69 -12.82 -12.46
C VAL A 83 -8.43 -11.82 -11.59
N ALA A 84 -7.79 -10.69 -11.25
CA ALA A 84 -8.42 -9.62 -10.49
C ALA A 84 -9.28 -8.74 -11.41
N ARG A 85 -10.49 -8.38 -10.95
CA ARG A 85 -11.31 -7.39 -11.64
C ARG A 85 -10.67 -6.01 -11.53
N SER A 86 -10.66 -5.26 -12.64
CA SER A 86 -9.98 -3.96 -12.73
C SER A 86 -10.46 -2.93 -11.71
N ASP A 87 -11.77 -2.89 -11.42
CA ASP A 87 -12.36 -1.97 -10.44
C ASP A 87 -11.91 -2.28 -9.01
N MET A 88 -11.92 -3.56 -8.62
CA MET A 88 -11.45 -4.00 -7.32
C MET A 88 -9.94 -3.82 -7.16
N ALA A 89 -9.17 -4.16 -8.19
CA ALA A 89 -7.72 -3.97 -8.20
C ALA A 89 -7.36 -2.49 -8.05
N LEU A 90 -8.04 -1.60 -8.76
CA LEU A 90 -7.81 -0.15 -8.68
C LEU A 90 -8.10 0.38 -7.26
N ALA A 91 -9.25 0.01 -6.67
CA ALA A 91 -9.62 0.44 -5.33
C ALA A 91 -8.61 -0.05 -4.28
N TYR A 92 -8.27 -1.34 -4.31
CA TYR A 92 -7.31 -1.93 -3.39
C TYR A 92 -5.91 -1.31 -3.52
N LEU A 93 -5.35 -1.26 -4.74
CA LEU A 93 -3.99 -0.77 -4.97
C LEU A 93 -3.86 0.70 -4.57
N THR A 94 -4.91 1.50 -4.78
CA THR A 94 -4.95 2.89 -4.32
C THR A 94 -4.82 2.98 -2.81
N LEU A 95 -5.70 2.29 -2.07
CA LEU A 95 -5.72 2.39 -0.60
C LEU A 95 -4.40 1.90 -0.02
N ASN A 96 -3.90 0.77 -0.51
CA ASN A 96 -2.61 0.22 -0.10
C ASN A 96 -1.46 1.18 -0.45
N TYR A 97 -1.43 1.78 -1.65
CA TYR A 97 -0.39 2.74 -2.07
C TYR A 97 -0.33 3.94 -1.12
N GLN A 98 -1.49 4.56 -0.84
CA GLN A 98 -1.59 5.72 0.04
C GLN A 98 -1.12 5.41 1.46
N HIS A 99 -1.55 4.27 2.00
CA HIS A 99 -1.16 3.83 3.33
C HIS A 99 0.34 3.51 3.42
N SER A 100 0.86 2.78 2.42
CA SER A 100 2.28 2.41 2.33
C SER A 100 3.22 3.61 2.24
N ILE A 101 2.82 4.70 1.58
CA ILE A 101 3.63 5.93 1.55
C ILE A 101 3.81 6.53 2.94
N VAL A 102 2.78 6.51 3.78
CA VAL A 102 2.89 7.07 5.13
C VAL A 102 3.88 6.28 5.97
N HIS A 103 3.87 4.94 5.87
CA HIS A 103 4.90 4.10 6.50
C HIS A 103 6.30 4.37 5.94
N LEU A 104 6.43 4.51 4.63
CA LEU A 104 7.70 4.82 3.99
C LEU A 104 8.26 6.15 4.49
N GLN A 105 7.44 7.20 4.58
CA GLN A 105 7.84 8.50 5.10
C GLN A 105 8.36 8.41 6.54
N ALA A 106 7.72 7.58 7.38
CA ALA A 106 8.12 7.39 8.77
C ALA A 106 9.51 6.72 8.91
N ILE A 107 9.95 5.94 7.92
CA ILE A 107 11.26 5.25 7.95
C ILE A 107 12.29 5.86 6.98
N ALA A 108 11.91 6.85 6.16
CA ALA A 108 12.72 7.36 5.05
C ALA A 108 14.08 7.94 5.48
N SER A 109 14.17 8.43 6.72
CA SER A 109 15.38 9.02 7.28
C SER A 109 16.35 8.01 7.89
N ASP A 110 15.98 6.72 8.00
CA ASP A 110 16.82 5.68 8.59
C ASP A 110 17.97 5.27 7.64
N PRO A 111 19.23 5.64 7.94
CA PRO A 111 20.36 5.34 7.07
C PRO A 111 20.68 3.85 6.99
N MET A 112 20.27 3.05 7.99
CA MET A 112 20.50 1.60 8.00
C MET A 112 19.58 0.86 7.03
N ARG A 113 18.53 1.53 6.53
CA ARG A 113 17.50 0.95 5.66
C ARG A 113 17.54 1.43 4.23
N LYS A 114 18.60 2.15 3.82
CA LYS A 114 18.71 2.72 2.46
C LYS A 114 18.43 1.71 1.34
N VAL A 115 18.92 0.48 1.48
CA VAL A 115 18.69 -0.58 0.49
C VAL A 115 17.21 -0.99 0.46
N GLU A 116 16.61 -1.27 1.62
CA GLU A 116 15.19 -1.61 1.74
C GLU A 116 14.29 -0.49 1.20
N ILE A 117 14.59 0.77 1.55
CA ILE A 117 13.88 1.95 1.08
C ILE A 117 13.91 2.05 -0.45
N GLY A 118 15.05 1.76 -1.08
CA GLY A 118 15.17 1.69 -2.54
C GLY A 118 14.20 0.67 -3.15
N GLN A 119 14.17 -0.55 -2.61
CA GLN A 119 13.27 -1.61 -3.06
C GLN A 119 11.79 -1.26 -2.85
N TYR A 120 11.46 -0.63 -1.72
CA TYR A 120 10.10 -0.16 -1.45
C TYR A 120 9.66 0.93 -2.42
N ASN A 121 10.55 1.85 -2.77
CA ASN A 121 10.28 2.88 -3.78
C ASN A 121 10.01 2.27 -5.15
N GLU A 122 10.80 1.27 -5.57
CA GLU A 122 10.57 0.55 -6.82
C GLU A 122 9.19 -0.12 -6.84
N MET A 123 8.82 -0.80 -5.75
CA MET A 123 7.51 -1.43 -5.64
C MET A 123 6.35 -0.42 -5.68
N LEU A 124 6.49 0.70 -4.97
CA LEU A 124 5.51 1.80 -5.02
C LEU A 124 5.41 2.41 -6.43
N ASN A 125 6.51 2.50 -7.18
CA ASN A 125 6.48 2.93 -8.57
C ASN A 125 5.64 1.99 -9.43
N LEU A 126 5.83 0.68 -9.29
CA LEU A 126 5.04 -0.34 -10.01
C LEU A 126 3.56 -0.25 -9.66
N MET A 127 3.23 -0.07 -8.38
CA MET A 127 1.84 0.12 -7.95
C MET A 127 1.22 1.35 -8.60
N ARG A 128 1.94 2.48 -8.62
CA ARG A 128 1.46 3.72 -9.26
C ARG A 128 1.20 3.52 -10.74
N GLU A 129 2.14 2.91 -11.46
CA GLU A 129 2.00 2.64 -12.89
C GLU A 129 0.78 1.77 -13.18
N ALA A 130 0.54 0.74 -12.37
CA ALA A 130 -0.64 -0.10 -12.48
C ALA A 130 -1.94 0.67 -12.19
N ILE A 131 -1.97 1.53 -11.17
CA ILE A 131 -3.13 2.39 -10.86
C ILE A 131 -3.47 3.27 -12.06
N VAL A 132 -2.48 3.95 -12.66
CA VAL A 132 -2.69 4.80 -13.83
C VAL A 132 -3.15 3.98 -15.04
N ALA A 133 -2.57 2.79 -15.26
CA ALA A 133 -2.99 1.90 -16.34
C ALA A 133 -4.45 1.45 -16.18
N LEU A 134 -4.85 1.05 -14.97
CA LEU A 134 -6.21 0.65 -14.64
C LEU A 134 -7.22 1.81 -14.82
N GLN A 135 -6.86 3.02 -14.38
CA GLN A 135 -7.66 4.23 -14.59
C GLN A 135 -7.90 4.49 -16.08
N ASN A 136 -6.84 4.46 -16.89
CA ASN A 136 -6.94 4.68 -18.33
C ASN A 136 -7.77 3.58 -19.00
N GLN A 137 -7.62 2.33 -18.59
CA GLN A 137 -8.42 1.21 -19.08
C GLN A 137 -9.91 1.42 -18.78
N MET A 138 -10.25 1.80 -17.54
CA MET A 138 -11.64 2.04 -17.14
C MET A 138 -12.26 3.23 -17.88
N ARG A 139 -11.50 4.32 -18.09
CA ARG A 139 -11.94 5.46 -18.91
C ARG A 139 -12.26 5.03 -20.34
N ALA A 140 -11.36 4.27 -20.98
CA ALA A 140 -11.56 3.78 -22.32
C ALA A 140 -12.79 2.84 -22.43
N GLN A 141 -13.00 1.98 -21.44
CA GLN A 141 -14.18 1.12 -21.36
C GLN A 141 -15.47 1.93 -21.24
N ALA A 142 -15.49 2.95 -20.37
CA ALA A 142 -16.65 3.82 -20.19
C ALA A 142 -16.99 4.61 -21.47
N GLU A 143 -15.98 5.14 -22.16
CA GLU A 143 -16.17 5.84 -23.44
C GLU A 143 -16.70 4.90 -24.54
N ASN A 144 -16.19 3.68 -24.62
CA ASN A 144 -16.66 2.69 -25.58
C ASN A 144 -18.11 2.26 -25.31
N MET A 145 -18.49 2.08 -24.04
CA MET A 145 -19.88 1.81 -23.66
C MET A 145 -20.81 2.95 -24.04
N ARG A 146 -20.42 4.21 -23.81
CA ARG A 146 -21.21 5.38 -24.23
C ARG A 146 -21.43 5.43 -25.73
N LYS A 147 -20.36 5.24 -26.52
CA LYS A 147 -20.46 5.21 -27.99
C LYS A 147 -21.36 4.07 -28.48
N ALA A 148 -21.30 2.90 -27.84
CA ALA A 148 -22.16 1.77 -28.18
C ALA A 148 -23.64 2.03 -27.82
N GLN A 149 -23.92 2.69 -26.69
CA GLN A 149 -25.27 3.10 -26.31
C GLN A 149 -25.83 4.20 -27.22
N GLU A 150 -25.00 5.11 -27.72
CA GLU A 150 -25.41 6.15 -28.67
C GLU A 150 -25.69 5.60 -30.08
N ALA A 151 -25.00 4.51 -30.48
CA ALA A 151 -25.25 3.81 -31.73
C ALA A 151 -26.46 2.85 -31.66
N GLY A 152 -26.87 2.44 -30.46
CA GLY A 152 -28.06 1.61 -30.22
C GLY A 152 -29.31 2.47 -30.00
N ASN A 153 -30.16 2.58 -31.02
CA ASN A 153 -31.43 3.32 -30.93
C ASN A 153 -32.37 2.64 -29.91
N VAL A 154 -32.46 3.16 -28.68
CA VAL A 154 -33.37 2.66 -27.63
C VAL A 154 -34.80 3.14 -27.94
N PRO A 155 -35.76 2.25 -28.28
CA PRO A 155 -37.17 2.60 -28.39
C PRO A 155 -37.78 2.53 -26.98
N GLY A 156 -37.68 3.62 -26.23
CA GLY A 156 -38.27 3.77 -24.91
C GLY A 156 -38.55 5.24 -24.64
N GLY A 157 -39.73 5.55 -24.08
CA GLY A 157 -40.22 6.92 -23.88
C GLY A 157 -39.17 7.87 -23.31
N VAL A 158 -39.21 9.11 -23.81
CA VAL A 158 -38.20 10.17 -23.66
C VAL A 158 -37.78 10.42 -22.20
N ASP A 159 -38.67 10.20 -21.23
CA ASP A 159 -38.42 10.43 -19.80
C ASP A 159 -37.57 9.34 -19.12
N ALA A 160 -37.78 8.05 -19.44
CA ALA A 160 -37.06 6.95 -18.79
C ALA A 160 -35.61 6.87 -19.29
N ALA A 161 -35.40 7.09 -20.58
CA ALA A 161 -34.05 7.13 -21.18
C ALA A 161 -33.23 8.34 -20.69
N ALA A 162 -33.88 9.50 -20.49
CA ALA A 162 -33.23 10.68 -19.94
C ALA A 162 -32.85 10.51 -18.46
N ALA A 163 -33.73 9.89 -17.65
CA ALA A 163 -33.44 9.60 -16.25
C ALA A 163 -32.26 8.64 -16.09
N THR A 164 -32.19 7.56 -16.89
CA THR A 164 -31.07 6.62 -16.87
C THR A 164 -29.77 7.28 -17.30
N LYS A 165 -29.76 8.08 -18.36
CA LYS A 165 -28.57 8.83 -18.79
C LYS A 165 -28.09 9.84 -17.75
N LEU A 166 -29.01 10.49 -17.05
CA LEU A 166 -28.67 11.43 -15.97
C LEU A 166 -28.01 10.69 -14.80
N GLN A 167 -28.55 9.52 -14.43
CA GLN A 167 -27.98 8.68 -13.37
C GLN A 167 -26.59 8.15 -13.76
N GLU A 168 -26.42 7.65 -14.99
CA GLU A 168 -25.11 7.23 -15.52
C GLU A 168 -24.11 8.41 -15.55
N HIS A 169 -24.57 9.61 -15.93
CA HIS A 169 -23.74 10.80 -15.90
C HIS A 169 -23.33 11.19 -14.47
N GLN A 170 -24.24 11.09 -13.50
CA GLN A 170 -23.92 11.36 -12.09
C GLN A 170 -22.88 10.39 -11.54
N VAL A 171 -23.03 9.09 -11.83
CA VAL A 171 -22.05 8.06 -11.44
C VAL A 171 -20.71 8.30 -12.12
N ALA A 172 -20.71 8.64 -13.42
CA ALA A 172 -19.48 8.98 -14.14
C ALA A 172 -18.78 10.23 -13.59
N MET A 173 -19.55 11.25 -13.18
CA MET A 173 -19.01 12.45 -12.53
C MET A 173 -18.42 12.15 -11.16
N GLN A 174 -19.07 11.29 -10.36
CA GLN A 174 -18.54 10.85 -9.06
C GLN A 174 -17.22 10.09 -9.25
N MET A 175 -17.18 9.13 -10.16
CA MET A 175 -15.94 8.40 -10.49
C MET A 175 -14.84 9.36 -10.94
N LYS A 176 -15.17 10.35 -11.79
CA LYS A 176 -14.19 11.34 -12.27
C LYS A 176 -13.67 12.26 -11.15
N MET A 177 -14.52 12.67 -10.21
CA MET A 177 -14.08 13.45 -9.04
C MET A 177 -13.20 12.62 -8.11
N GLU A 178 -13.59 11.37 -7.86
CA GLU A 178 -12.83 10.46 -7.02
C GLU A 178 -11.45 10.16 -7.64
N GLU A 179 -11.41 9.96 -8.96
CA GLU A 179 -10.19 9.81 -9.72
C GLU A 179 -9.30 11.05 -9.70
N ALA A 180 -9.86 12.26 -9.87
CA ALA A 180 -9.10 13.50 -9.80
C ALA A 180 -8.52 13.74 -8.39
N LYS A 181 -9.28 13.40 -7.36
CA LYS A 181 -8.81 13.43 -5.96
C LYS A 181 -7.67 12.43 -5.75
N LEU A 182 -7.79 11.24 -6.33
CA LEU A 182 -6.77 10.19 -6.30
C LEU A 182 -5.48 10.65 -6.96
N GLU A 183 -5.58 11.22 -8.16
CA GLU A 183 -4.44 11.74 -8.92
C GLU A 183 -3.75 12.89 -8.15
N GLN A 184 -4.53 13.79 -7.55
CA GLN A 184 -3.99 14.84 -6.69
C GLN A 184 -3.27 14.25 -5.46
N GLN A 185 -3.85 13.24 -4.81
CA GLN A 185 -3.24 12.57 -3.66
C GLN A 185 -1.93 11.87 -4.04
N ILE A 186 -1.89 11.20 -5.19
CA ILE A 186 -0.66 10.58 -5.71
C ILE A 186 0.40 11.65 -5.98
N LYS A 187 0.05 12.75 -6.65
CA LYS A 187 1.01 13.86 -6.91
C LYS A 187 1.51 14.51 -5.63
N LEU A 188 0.66 14.71 -4.64
CA LEU A 188 1.05 15.23 -3.33
C LEU A 188 2.01 14.27 -2.62
N ALA A 189 1.70 12.98 -2.63
CA ALA A 189 2.55 11.94 -2.07
C ALA A 189 3.91 11.89 -2.77
N GLU A 190 3.96 12.00 -4.10
CA GLU A 190 5.20 12.07 -4.88
C GLU A 190 6.04 13.29 -4.52
N HIS A 191 5.40 14.45 -4.39
CA HIS A 191 6.09 15.67 -4.00
C HIS A 191 6.70 15.52 -2.60
N GLN A 192 5.93 15.02 -1.64
CA GLN A 192 6.40 14.78 -0.27
C GLN A 192 7.54 13.76 -0.22
N GLN A 193 7.42 12.65 -0.96
CA GLN A 193 8.47 11.64 -1.08
C GLN A 193 9.76 12.24 -1.66
N ARG A 194 9.64 13.03 -2.73
CA ARG A 194 10.80 13.68 -3.37
C ARG A 194 11.49 14.67 -2.42
N MET A 195 10.72 15.42 -1.63
CA MET A 195 11.27 16.30 -0.62
C MET A 195 11.98 15.51 0.49
N ALA A 196 11.35 14.45 1.01
CA ALA A 196 11.94 13.60 2.05
C ALA A 196 13.26 12.95 1.61
N LEU A 197 13.34 12.47 0.36
CA LEU A 197 14.57 11.91 -0.21
C LEU A 197 15.68 12.96 -0.33
N LYS A 198 15.35 14.17 -0.81
CA LYS A 198 16.31 15.29 -0.92
C LYS A 198 16.81 15.75 0.44
N ASP A 199 15.93 15.82 1.44
CA ASP A 199 16.27 16.22 2.80
C ASP A 199 17.16 15.16 3.46
N ALA A 200 16.86 13.87 3.28
CA ALA A 200 17.70 12.77 3.74
C ALA A 200 19.10 12.78 3.08
N GLU A 201 19.16 13.07 1.78
CA GLU A 201 20.43 13.20 1.06
C GLU A 201 21.25 14.38 1.58
N THR A 202 20.62 15.53 1.78
CA THR A 202 21.24 16.76 2.28
C THR A 202 21.73 16.57 3.73
N ALA A 203 20.91 16.00 4.60
CA ALA A 203 21.29 15.69 5.98
C ALA A 203 22.45 14.71 6.05
N SER A 204 22.49 13.70 5.16
CA SER A 204 23.61 12.76 5.07
C SER A 204 24.90 13.44 4.60
N LYS A 205 24.81 14.44 3.71
CA LYS A 205 25.97 15.22 3.25
C LYS A 205 26.51 16.12 4.37
N ILE A 206 25.64 16.80 5.12
CA ILE A 206 26.02 17.67 6.25
C ILE A 206 26.70 16.86 7.36
N ARG A 207 26.20 15.67 7.69
CA ARG A 207 26.80 14.80 8.73
C ARG A 207 28.18 14.24 8.36
N ASN A 208 28.47 14.14 7.06
CA ASN A 208 29.72 13.58 6.56
C ASN A 208 30.72 14.67 6.09
N SER A 209 30.40 15.96 6.32
CA SER A 209 31.27 17.12 6.10
C SER A 209 31.96 17.51 7.40
#